data_AF-A0A7S0MWL6-F1
#
_entry.id   AF-A0A7S0MWL6-F1
#
_cell.length_a   1.000
_cell.length_b   1.000
_cell.length_c   1.000
_cell.angle_alpha   90.00
_cell.angle_beta   90.00
_cell.angle_gamma   90.00
#
_symmetry.space_group_name_H-M   'P 1'
#
loop_
_entity.id
_entity.type
_entity.pdbx_description
1 polymer ?
#
loop_
_entity_poly.entity_id
_entity_poly.type
_entity_poly.pdbx_seq_one_letter_code
_entity_poly.pdbx_strand_id
1 'polypeptide(L)'
;MAETHNASEGAVWRGPVKKLVMLNHSWKDRRWNNRWLELHDGNRTATLRYYLEDGGKEPINTISAHQIFDIVDVRNELRSRQDCSSVSNFPSILDIISSDTEDLEFSVLIVTRSEGLDRGREYLFRMASAADLQSFVPALRGVVESLKVSTELTSLIWRLRIRLRTIYEGNLFQLFVAVMIF
;
A
#
# COMPACT_ATOMS: atom_id res chain seq x y z
N MET A 1 19.92 -14.91 20.46
CA MET A 1 19.30 -13.68 20.98
C MET A 1 19.12 -12.76 19.79
N ALA A 2 17.89 -12.40 19.44
CA ALA A 2 17.64 -11.56 18.27
C ALA A 2 18.09 -10.14 18.59
N GLU A 3 19.06 -9.64 17.82
CA GLU A 3 19.43 -8.23 17.84
C GLU A 3 18.23 -7.43 17.33
N THR A 4 17.63 -6.63 18.22
CA THR A 4 16.58 -5.68 17.86
C THR A 4 17.21 -4.58 17.01
N HIS A 5 17.16 -4.76 15.69
CA HIS A 5 17.56 -3.75 14.72
C HIS A 5 16.71 -2.49 14.97
N ASN A 6 17.33 -1.45 15.53
CA ASN A 6 16.65 -0.19 15.86
C ASN A 6 16.04 0.40 14.60
N ALA A 7 14.72 0.34 14.49
CA ALA A 7 13.96 1.04 13.49
C ALA A 7 14.25 2.55 13.62
N SER A 8 14.36 3.28 12.50
CA SER A 8 14.49 4.73 12.56
C SER A 8 13.28 5.35 13.27
N GLU A 9 13.46 6.54 13.87
CA GLU A 9 12.40 7.22 14.61
C GLU A 9 11.13 7.36 13.73
N GLY A 10 10.02 6.76 14.17
CA GLY A 10 8.74 6.75 13.44
C GLY A 10 8.51 5.56 12.48
N ALA A 11 9.49 4.67 12.30
CA ALA A 11 9.30 3.42 11.57
C ALA A 11 8.54 2.40 12.44
N VAL A 12 7.40 1.93 11.95
CA VAL A 12 6.59 0.88 12.60
C VAL A 12 7.05 -0.53 12.22
N TRP A 13 7.82 -0.65 11.14
CA TRP A 13 8.45 -1.90 10.74
C TRP A 13 9.75 -1.61 9.97
N ARG A 14 10.79 -2.42 10.20
CA ARG A 14 12.05 -2.39 9.45
C ARG A 14 12.58 -3.80 9.28
N GLY A 15 13.08 -4.14 8.09
CA GLY A 15 13.71 -5.43 7.87
C GLY A 15 14.44 -5.56 6.52
N PRO A 16 15.29 -6.58 6.38
CA PRO A 16 15.97 -6.91 5.13
C PRO A 16 14.99 -7.56 4.14
N VAL A 17 15.06 -7.15 2.88
CA VAL A 17 14.23 -7.68 1.80
C VAL A 17 15.03 -7.89 0.52
N LYS A 18 14.60 -8.82 -0.33
CA LYS A 18 14.96 -8.85 -1.74
C LYS A 18 13.86 -8.19 -2.55
N LYS A 19 14.22 -7.32 -3.49
CA LYS A 19 13.27 -6.54 -4.29
C LYS A 19 13.37 -6.84 -5.78
N LEU A 20 12.21 -6.94 -6.43
CA LEU A 20 12.01 -6.86 -7.88
C LEU A 20 11.00 -5.76 -8.20
N VAL A 21 11.19 -5.05 -9.32
CA VAL A 21 10.31 -3.96 -9.76
C VAL A 21 9.86 -4.21 -11.18
N MET A 22 8.55 -4.11 -11.41
CA MET A 22 8.01 -4.09 -12.76
C MET A 22 7.85 -2.64 -13.24
N LEU A 23 8.39 -2.34 -14.42
CA LEU A 23 8.23 -1.04 -15.09
C LEU A 23 7.59 -1.29 -16.46
N ASN A 24 6.46 -0.66 -16.77
CA ASN A 24 5.78 -0.76 -18.07
C ASN A 24 5.50 -2.22 -18.52
N HIS A 25 5.00 -3.07 -17.62
CA HIS A 25 4.75 -4.51 -17.86
C HIS A 25 5.96 -5.34 -18.26
N SER A 26 7.17 -4.81 -18.08
CA SER A 26 8.40 -5.53 -18.27
C SER A 26 9.23 -5.49 -16.98
N TRP A 27 9.70 -6.65 -16.53
CA TRP A 27 10.65 -6.73 -15.44
C TRP A 27 12.01 -6.28 -15.97
N LYS A 28 12.23 -4.96 -15.93
CA LYS A 28 13.42 -4.32 -16.46
C LYS A 28 14.69 -4.81 -15.75
N ASP A 29 14.56 -5.24 -14.49
CA ASP A 29 15.57 -5.95 -13.71
C ASP A 29 14.99 -7.27 -13.19
N ARG A 30 15.36 -8.39 -13.83
CA ARG A 30 15.01 -9.75 -13.36
C ARG A 30 15.87 -10.23 -12.19
N ARG A 31 16.74 -9.37 -11.64
CA ARG A 31 17.67 -9.73 -10.56
C ARG A 31 17.13 -9.25 -9.22
N TRP A 32 17.02 -10.19 -8.28
CA TRP A 32 16.74 -9.87 -6.89
C TRP A 32 17.80 -8.93 -6.32
N ASN A 33 17.36 -7.81 -5.80
CA ASN A 33 18.22 -6.81 -5.20
C ASN A 33 18.06 -6.83 -3.68
N ASN A 34 19.13 -7.11 -2.94
CA ASN A 34 19.14 -7.00 -1.47
C ASN A 34 18.96 -5.53 -1.08
N ARG A 35 17.96 -5.24 -0.26
CA ARG A 35 17.59 -3.90 0.20
C ARG A 35 17.12 -3.95 1.63
N TRP A 36 17.05 -2.77 2.24
CA TRP A 36 16.37 -2.58 3.51
C TRP A 36 15.05 -1.85 3.27
N LEU A 37 14.00 -2.29 3.94
CA LEU A 37 12.66 -1.75 3.81
C LEU A 37 12.19 -1.24 5.17
N GLU A 38 11.64 -0.04 5.17
CA GLU A 38 11.02 0.56 6.34
C GLU A 38 9.59 0.99 6.01
N LEU A 39 8.67 0.65 6.90
CA LEU A 39 7.32 1.18 6.90
C LEU A 39 7.24 2.26 7.98
N HIS A 40 6.89 3.47 7.56
CA HIS A 40 6.66 4.61 8.45
C HIS A 40 5.16 4.87 8.53
N ASP A 41 4.62 4.85 9.75
CA ASP A 41 3.25 5.30 9.99
C ASP A 41 3.26 6.79 10.29
N GLY A 42 2.86 7.57 9.30
CA GLY A 42 2.77 9.02 9.39
C GLY A 42 1.35 9.55 9.48
N ASN A 43 0.32 8.70 9.69
CA ASN A 43 -1.14 8.97 9.73
C ASN A 43 -1.76 9.75 8.53
N ARG A 44 -0.92 10.42 7.73
CA ARG A 44 -1.13 11.29 6.56
C ARG A 44 0.11 11.34 5.66
N THR A 45 1.29 11.05 6.20
CA THR A 45 2.55 10.92 5.45
C THR A 45 3.11 9.51 5.53
N ALA A 46 2.24 8.50 5.70
CA ALA A 46 2.71 7.13 5.78
C ALA A 46 3.40 6.72 4.48
N THR A 47 4.59 6.16 4.61
CA THR A 47 5.47 5.85 3.48
C THR A 47 6.16 4.52 3.67
N LEU A 48 6.30 3.79 2.57
CA LEU A 48 7.18 2.65 2.46
C LEU A 48 8.50 3.11 1.81
N ARG A 49 9.58 3.12 2.59
CA ARG A 49 10.90 3.61 2.21
C ARG A 49 11.85 2.44 2.02
N TYR A 50 12.72 2.50 1.03
CA TYR A 50 13.76 1.49 0.88
C TYR A 50 15.15 2.07 0.70
N TYR A 51 16.12 1.37 1.26
CA TYR A 51 17.51 1.79 1.40
C TYR A 51 18.43 0.75 0.76
N LEU A 52 19.63 1.19 0.36
CA LEU A 52 20.65 0.30 -0.19
C LEU A 52 21.18 -0.64 0.89
N GLU A 53 21.42 -0.07 2.06
CA GLU A 53 22.15 -0.69 3.18
C GLU A 53 21.43 -0.43 4.50
N ASP A 54 21.80 -1.21 5.52
CA ASP A 54 21.29 -1.01 6.87
C ASP A 54 21.78 0.33 7.44
N GLY A 55 20.94 1.07 8.15
CA GLY A 55 21.27 2.39 8.67
C GLY A 55 21.48 3.50 7.61
N GLY A 56 21.13 3.25 6.33
CA GLY A 56 21.21 4.27 5.29
C GLY A 56 20.43 5.55 5.65
N LYS A 57 21.06 6.71 5.47
CA LYS A 57 20.47 8.01 5.84
C LYS A 57 19.36 8.47 4.90
N GLU A 58 19.45 8.10 3.63
CA GLU A 58 18.50 8.52 2.60
C GLU A 58 17.90 7.31 1.88
N PRO A 59 16.56 7.28 1.71
CA PRO A 59 15.92 6.22 0.95
C PRO A 59 16.19 6.40 -0.54
N ILE A 60 16.51 5.31 -1.24
CA ILE A 60 16.67 5.30 -2.70
C ILE A 60 15.33 5.66 -3.37
N ASN A 61 14.23 5.31 -2.73
CA ASN A 61 12.90 5.71 -3.17
C ASN A 61 11.92 5.55 -2.02
N THR A 62 10.79 6.21 -2.20
CA THR A 62 9.71 6.26 -1.24
C THR A 62 8.40 6.04 -1.97
N ILE A 63 7.61 5.09 -1.49
CA ILE A 63 6.26 4.82 -1.98
C ILE A 63 5.29 5.40 -0.96
N SER A 64 4.39 6.28 -1.41
CA SER A 64 3.31 6.76 -0.54
C SER A 64 2.32 5.63 -0.27
N ALA A 65 1.99 5.36 0.99
CA ALA A 65 1.01 4.34 1.33
C ALA A 65 -0.39 4.65 0.75
N HIS A 66 -0.69 5.93 0.48
CA HIS A 66 -1.92 6.35 -0.21
C HIS A 66 -2.02 5.84 -1.65
N GLN A 67 -0.88 5.57 -2.28
CA GLN A 67 -0.84 5.05 -3.63
C GLN A 67 -1.03 3.54 -3.65
N ILE A 68 -0.86 2.84 -2.53
CA ILE A 68 -1.03 1.39 -2.46
C ILE A 68 -2.52 1.06 -2.60
N PHE A 69 -2.84 0.38 -3.70
CA PHE A 69 -4.20 -0.04 -4.01
C PHE A 69 -4.46 -1.47 -3.57
N ASP A 70 -3.47 -2.36 -3.73
CA ASP A 70 -3.60 -3.78 -3.41
C ASP A 70 -2.31 -4.34 -2.80
N ILE A 71 -2.48 -5.31 -1.89
CA ILE A 71 -1.41 -6.01 -1.16
C ILE A 71 -1.71 -7.51 -1.18
N VAL A 72 -0.97 -8.23 -2.00
CA VAL A 72 -1.19 -9.65 -2.26
C VAL A 72 -0.09 -10.46 -1.60
N ASP A 73 -0.49 -11.37 -0.69
CA ASP A 73 0.39 -12.41 -0.17
C ASP A 73 0.49 -13.51 -1.23
N VAL A 74 1.66 -13.60 -1.87
CA VAL A 74 1.87 -14.48 -3.02
C VAL A 74 1.72 -15.94 -2.61
N ARG A 75 2.09 -16.32 -1.38
CA ARG A 75 1.98 -17.71 -0.92
C ARG A 75 0.51 -18.14 -0.79
N ASN A 76 -0.32 -17.27 -0.24
CA ASN A 76 -1.75 -17.58 -0.06
C ASN A 76 -2.48 -17.66 -1.41
N GLU A 77 -2.13 -16.78 -2.36
CA GLU A 77 -2.65 -16.86 -3.74
C GLU A 77 -2.15 -18.10 -4.49
N LEU A 78 -0.90 -18.51 -4.30
CA LEU A 78 -0.39 -19.75 -4.91
C LEU A 78 -1.08 -20.99 -4.34
N ARG A 79 -1.35 -21.02 -3.03
CA ARG A 79 -2.04 -22.15 -2.36
C ARG A 79 -3.52 -22.23 -2.74
N SER A 80 -4.24 -21.11 -2.77
CA SER A 80 -5.65 -21.09 -3.20
C SER A 80 -5.84 -21.56 -4.65
N ARG A 81 -4.80 -21.37 -5.48
CA ARG A 81 -4.76 -21.84 -6.87
C ARG A 81 -4.43 -23.31 -7.04
N GLN A 82 -3.78 -23.97 -6.08
CA GLN A 82 -3.62 -25.43 -6.13
C GLN A 82 -4.96 -26.18 -6.05
N ASP A 83 -5.99 -25.52 -5.52
CA ASP A 83 -7.38 -26.02 -5.48
C ASP A 83 -8.27 -25.48 -6.63
N CYS A 84 -7.79 -24.54 -7.45
CA CYS A 84 -8.61 -23.88 -8.48
C CYS A 84 -7.88 -23.85 -9.84
N SER A 85 -8.27 -24.75 -10.75
CA SER A 85 -7.74 -24.89 -12.12
C SER A 85 -8.07 -23.74 -13.10
N SER A 86 -8.60 -22.61 -12.64
CA SER A 86 -9.05 -21.54 -13.55
C SER A 86 -9.19 -20.16 -12.89
N VAL A 87 -8.10 -19.41 -12.70
CA VAL A 87 -8.19 -17.93 -12.56
C VAL A 87 -7.02 -17.22 -13.24
N SER A 88 -7.28 -16.70 -14.44
CA SER A 88 -6.37 -16.04 -15.39
C SER A 88 -6.15 -14.53 -15.15
N ASN A 89 -6.24 -14.05 -13.91
CA ASN A 89 -6.06 -12.61 -13.61
C ASN A 89 -4.61 -12.21 -13.25
N PHE A 90 -3.66 -13.15 -13.16
CA PHE A 90 -2.24 -12.89 -12.86
C PHE A 90 -1.21 -13.42 -13.89
N PRO A 91 -1.48 -13.41 -15.21
CA PRO A 91 -0.56 -14.00 -16.19
C PRO A 91 0.81 -13.30 -16.26
N SER A 92 1.01 -12.08 -15.72
CA SER A 92 2.29 -11.37 -15.81
C SER A 92 3.33 -11.72 -14.73
N ILE A 93 2.91 -12.26 -13.59
CA ILE A 93 3.80 -12.49 -12.43
C ILE A 93 4.24 -13.96 -12.40
N LEU A 94 3.28 -14.88 -12.54
CA LEU A 94 3.53 -16.32 -12.47
C LEU A 94 4.33 -16.84 -13.68
N ASP A 95 4.15 -16.24 -14.85
CA ASP A 95 4.91 -16.61 -16.06
C ASP A 95 6.41 -16.29 -15.93
N ILE A 96 6.78 -15.40 -15.01
CA ILE A 96 8.15 -14.87 -14.86
C ILE A 96 8.89 -15.48 -13.68
N ILE A 97 8.17 -16.06 -12.72
CA ILE A 97 8.76 -16.83 -11.62
C ILE A 97 8.63 -18.34 -11.88
N SER A 98 8.67 -18.72 -13.15
CA SER A 98 8.45 -20.09 -13.63
C SER A 98 9.69 -21.00 -13.58
N SER A 99 10.75 -20.63 -12.85
CA SER A 99 11.92 -21.51 -12.67
C SER A 99 12.28 -21.84 -11.23
N ASP A 100 11.86 -21.06 -10.22
CA ASP A 100 12.18 -21.35 -8.81
C ASP A 100 11.02 -20.93 -7.89
N THR A 101 10.15 -21.90 -7.55
CA THR A 101 9.09 -21.72 -6.55
C THR A 101 9.63 -21.39 -5.17
N GLU A 102 10.88 -21.75 -4.87
CA GLU A 102 11.58 -21.40 -3.62
C GLU A 102 11.80 -19.88 -3.48
N ASP A 103 11.89 -19.16 -4.61
CA ASP A 103 12.09 -17.71 -4.61
C ASP A 103 10.82 -16.92 -4.26
N LEU A 104 9.66 -17.57 -4.25
CA LEU A 104 8.38 -16.96 -3.86
C LEU A 104 7.97 -17.25 -2.44
N GLU A 105 8.67 -18.17 -1.77
CA GLU A 105 8.43 -18.40 -0.38
C GLU A 105 8.79 -17.12 0.39
N PHE A 106 7.76 -16.55 1.04
CA PHE A 106 7.81 -15.27 1.77
C PHE A 106 7.75 -14.00 0.89
N SER A 107 7.09 -14.08 -0.26
CA SER A 107 6.89 -12.91 -1.14
C SER A 107 5.56 -12.18 -0.94
N VAL A 108 5.61 -10.86 -1.04
CA VAL A 108 4.45 -9.96 -1.10
C VAL A 108 4.52 -9.10 -2.35
N LEU A 109 3.39 -8.99 -3.04
CA LEU A 109 3.20 -8.10 -4.16
C LEU A 109 2.43 -6.86 -3.71
N ILE A 110 2.99 -5.68 -3.99
CA ILE A 110 2.39 -4.39 -3.70
C ILE A 110 2.08 -3.69 -5.03
N VAL A 111 0.80 -3.38 -5.23
CA VAL A 111 0.31 -2.70 -6.43
C VAL A 111 -0.03 -1.26 -6.08
N THR A 112 0.53 -0.31 -6.81
CA THR A 112 0.36 1.13 -6.57
C THR A 112 -0.32 1.82 -7.73
N ARG A 113 -1.18 2.80 -7.46
CA ARG A 113 -1.70 3.74 -8.46
C ARG A 113 -0.64 4.80 -8.75
N SER A 114 -0.36 5.05 -10.03
CA SER A 114 0.50 6.15 -10.46
C SER A 114 -0.36 7.17 -11.18
N GLU A 115 -0.35 8.42 -10.72
CA GLU A 115 -0.94 9.52 -11.48
C GLU A 115 -0.20 9.66 -12.81
N GLY A 116 -0.94 9.73 -13.92
CA GLY A 116 -0.38 9.93 -15.27
C GLY A 116 0.11 8.67 -16.00
N LEU A 117 -0.04 7.46 -15.43
CA LEU A 117 0.11 6.21 -16.16
C LEU A 117 -1.23 5.50 -16.17
N ASP A 118 -1.67 5.01 -17.34
CA ASP A 118 -2.91 4.22 -17.47
C ASP A 118 -2.91 2.97 -16.58
N ARG A 119 -1.74 2.57 -16.05
CA ARG A 119 -1.55 1.37 -15.25
C ARG A 119 -0.57 1.61 -14.10
N GLY A 120 -0.86 0.96 -12.97
CA GLY A 120 -0.10 1.08 -11.72
C GLY A 120 1.33 0.51 -11.78
N ARG A 121 2.15 0.80 -10.76
CA ARG A 121 3.45 0.14 -10.57
C ARG A 121 3.31 -1.04 -9.63
N GLU A 122 3.96 -2.15 -9.98
CA GLU A 122 3.98 -3.39 -9.21
C GLU A 122 5.37 -3.61 -8.61
N TYR A 123 5.39 -3.87 -7.31
CA TYR A 123 6.61 -4.15 -6.55
C TYR A 123 6.49 -5.52 -5.92
N LEU A 124 7.45 -6.40 -6.21
CA LEU A 124 7.54 -7.71 -5.59
C LEU A 124 8.68 -7.69 -4.58
N PHE A 125 8.35 -7.99 -3.32
CA PHE A 125 9.31 -8.07 -2.23
C PHE A 125 9.31 -9.49 -1.69
N ARG A 126 10.51 -10.06 -1.56
CA ARG A 126 10.73 -11.30 -0.83
C ARG A 126 11.34 -10.97 0.53
N MET A 127 10.68 -11.42 1.58
CA MET A 127 11.13 -11.26 2.95
C MET A 127 12.22 -12.29 3.28
N ALA A 128 13.06 -12.01 4.28
CA ALA A 128 14.10 -12.94 4.70
C ALA A 128 13.54 -14.20 5.37
N SER A 129 12.36 -14.10 6.00
CA SER A 129 11.70 -15.21 6.68
C SER A 129 10.18 -15.13 6.63
N ALA A 130 9.51 -16.25 6.98
CA ALA A 130 8.07 -16.28 7.21
C ALA A 130 7.62 -15.33 8.32
N ALA A 131 8.42 -15.20 9.38
CA ALA A 131 8.13 -14.33 10.51
C ALA A 131 8.14 -12.85 10.07
N ASP A 132 9.10 -12.47 9.22
CA ASP A 132 9.17 -11.12 8.66
C ASP A 132 7.95 -10.82 7.79
N LEU A 133 7.51 -11.78 6.95
CA LEU A 133 6.30 -11.63 6.16
C LEU A 133 5.05 -11.49 7.05
N GLN A 134 4.92 -12.34 8.07
CA GLN A 134 3.80 -12.33 9.01
C GLN A 134 3.77 -11.07 9.88
N SER A 135 4.92 -10.43 10.11
CA SER A 135 4.99 -9.13 10.79
C SER A 135 4.69 -7.98 9.83
N PHE A 136 5.27 -8.00 8.63
CA PHE A 136 5.20 -6.91 7.67
C PHE A 136 3.83 -6.73 7.04
N VAL A 137 3.21 -7.81 6.53
CA VAL A 137 1.97 -7.72 5.76
C VAL A 137 0.82 -7.13 6.60
N PRO A 138 0.58 -7.58 7.85
CA PRO A 138 -0.43 -6.95 8.70
C PRO A 138 -0.11 -5.50 9.04
N ALA A 139 1.15 -5.16 9.32
CA ALA A 139 1.55 -3.78 9.59
C ALA A 139 1.27 -2.87 8.39
N LEU A 140 1.64 -3.31 7.18
CA LEU A 140 1.38 -2.55 5.95
C LEU A 140 -0.13 -2.39 5.70
N ARG A 141 -0.91 -3.46 5.85
CA ARG A 141 -2.37 -3.40 5.70
C ARG A 141 -3.01 -2.44 6.69
N GLY A 142 -2.62 -2.52 7.96
CA GLY A 142 -3.10 -1.61 9.01
C GLY A 142 -2.83 -0.15 8.67
N VAL A 143 -1.62 0.17 8.19
CA VAL A 143 -1.26 1.53 7.75
C VAL A 143 -2.08 1.96 6.52
N VAL A 144 -2.28 1.09 5.53
CA VAL A 144 -3.07 1.44 4.34
C VAL A 144 -4.56 1.62 4.67
N GLU A 145 -5.11 0.78 5.55
CA GLU A 145 -6.50 0.85 5.99
C GLU A 145 -6.77 2.08 6.85
N SER A 146 -5.87 2.46 7.75
CA SER A 146 -6.00 3.68 8.56
C SER A 146 -6.10 4.94 7.70
N LEU A 147 -5.37 4.98 6.58
CA LEU A 147 -5.46 6.05 5.60
C LEU A 147 -6.81 6.08 4.86
N LYS A 148 -7.36 4.92 4.50
CA LYS A 148 -8.68 4.83 3.82
C LYS A 148 -9.80 5.36 4.70
N VAL A 149 -9.82 4.98 5.98
CA VAL A 149 -10.82 5.47 6.95
C VAL A 149 -10.77 7.00 7.06
N SER A 150 -9.57 7.59 7.09
CA SER A 150 -9.37 9.04 7.13
C SER A 150 -9.98 9.75 5.91
N THR A 151 -9.86 9.17 4.71
CA THR A 151 -10.46 9.73 3.50
C THR A 151 -11.98 9.63 3.47
N GLU A 152 -12.56 8.54 3.96
CA GLU A 152 -14.02 8.37 4.03
C GLU A 152 -14.66 9.31 5.05
N LEU A 153 -14.05 9.47 6.23
CA LEU A 153 -14.49 10.43 7.25
C LEU A 153 -14.41 11.87 6.74
N THR A 154 -13.34 12.22 6.02
CA THR A 154 -13.19 13.56 5.43
C THR A 154 -14.27 13.81 4.36
N SER A 155 -14.57 12.81 3.53
CA SER A 155 -15.66 12.85 2.55
C SER A 155 -17.03 12.98 3.22
N LEU A 156 -17.26 12.27 4.32
CA LEU A 156 -18.50 12.35 5.11
C LEU A 156 -18.66 13.73 5.74
N ILE A 157 -17.61 14.28 6.35
CA ILE A 157 -17.60 15.63 6.95
C ILE A 157 -17.90 16.68 5.87
N TRP A 158 -17.31 16.54 4.68
CA TRP A 158 -17.56 17.46 3.58
C TRP A 158 -19.01 17.38 3.08
N ARG A 159 -19.55 16.16 2.89
CA ARG A 159 -20.97 15.95 2.53
C ARG A 159 -21.91 16.50 3.60
N LEU A 160 -21.59 16.31 4.88
CA LEU A 160 -22.36 16.84 6.00
C LEU A 160 -22.36 18.38 6.00
N ARG A 161 -21.19 19.00 5.80
CA ARG A 161 -21.04 20.45 5.74
C ARG A 161 -21.87 21.07 4.60
N ILE A 162 -21.94 20.43 3.44
CA ILE A 162 -22.78 20.88 2.33
C ILE A 162 -24.26 20.79 2.70
N ARG A 163 -24.72 19.65 3.23
CA ARG A 163 -26.12 19.49 3.65
C ARG A 163 -26.54 20.51 4.69
N LEU A 164 -25.70 20.78 5.69
CA LEU A 164 -25.96 21.78 6.71
C LEU A 164 -26.09 23.19 6.13
N ARG A 165 -25.22 23.54 5.16
CA ARG A 165 -25.30 24.82 4.44
C ARG A 165 -26.62 24.96 3.68
N THR A 166 -27.04 23.92 2.96
CA THR A 166 -28.31 23.94 2.21
C THR A 166 -29.53 24.10 3.13
N ILE A 167 -29.53 23.44 4.31
CA ILE A 167 -30.62 23.60 5.30
C ILE A 167 -30.66 25.03 5.84
N TYR A 168 -29.50 25.61 6.15
CA TYR A 168 -29.41 26.97 6.66
C TYR A 168 -29.87 28.02 5.63
N GLU A 169 -29.42 27.89 4.38
CA GLU A 169 -29.85 28.75 3.27
C GLU A 169 -31.36 28.61 2.99
N GLY A 170 -31.91 27.38 3.06
CA GLY A 170 -33.34 27.11 2.90
C GLY A 170 -34.21 27.72 4.00
N ASN A 171 -33.81 27.61 5.26
CA ASN A 171 -34.54 28.22 6.38
C ASN A 171 -34.48 29.76 6.36
N LEU A 172 -33.34 30.35 5.99
CA LEU A 172 -33.22 31.80 5.82
C LEU A 172 -34.13 32.34 4.71
N PHE A 173 -34.23 31.61 3.59
CA PHE A 173 -35.12 31.99 2.50
C PHE A 173 -36.59 31.92 2.92
N GLN A 174 -37.02 30.86 3.63
CA GLN A 174 -38.38 30.76 4.17
C GLN A 174 -38.70 31.88 5.16
N LEU A 175 -37.75 32.24 6.03
CA LEU A 175 -37.91 33.35 6.96
C LEU A 175 -38.07 34.69 6.21
N PHE A 176 -37.27 34.91 5.17
CA PHE A 176 -37.34 36.12 4.36
C PHE A 176 -38.68 36.25 3.63
N VAL A 177 -39.18 35.15 3.04
CA VAL A 177 -40.51 35.10 2.41
C VAL A 177 -41.61 35.36 3.43
N ALA A 178 -41.54 34.77 4.62
CA ALA A 178 -42.52 34.98 5.68
C ALA A 178 -42.56 36.45 6.14
N VAL A 179 -41.40 37.13 6.20
CA VAL A 179 -41.31 38.56 6.53
C VAL A 179 -41.88 39.45 5.43
N MET A 180 -41.71 39.11 4.15
CA MET A 180 -42.27 39.92 3.06
C MET A 180 -43.79 39.77 2.90
N ILE A 181 -44.39 38.68 3.41
CA ILE A 181 -45.84 38.43 3.36
C ILE A 181 -46.60 39.18 4.46
N PHE A 182 -45.96 39.42 5.61
CA PHE A 182 -46.52 40.18 6.74
C PHE A 182 -46.37 41.69 6.55
#